data_AF-A0AAJ2NQ18-F1
#
_entry.id   AF-A0AAJ2NQ18-F1
#
_cell.length_a   1.000
_cell.length_b   1.000
_cell.length_c   1.000
_cell.angle_alpha   90.00
_cell.angle_beta   90.00
_cell.angle_gamma   90.00
#
_symmetry.space_group_name_H-M   'P 1'
#
loop_
_entity.id
_entity.type
_entity.pdbx_description
1 polymer ?
#
loop_
_entity_poly.entity_id
_entity_poly.type
_entity_poly.pdbx_seq_one_letter_code
_entity_poly.pdbx_strand_id
1 'polypeptide(L)'
;MTFAELEEELTDVTVEVTDSKGVVREVIARDIAKGATTAQFDFATTITADDLEGVWTVNGVSYSFDELKLVEDIVAEAGKSPVNQVKLYSLLQEAGIENVDADRIATYADDINSATTTPVWGSDIQKIVDQTNKNAGDAASEAAIVKAVADATNQIQLLPVLQANFDRVNPNWIAGYATQHVDPADVNVTMLALNADNYVGKDDAVTKAQIQAAIDAVNNTNIGTANTDADTSTKQAAVTSLIETYVQADNPATPNVTPKADAVAASKAKEAAFRVAEATTENSLYNALVLYANATPDATLKASELNANLKAYYKSAFDTHTKASLVSEIKAGTVDIKGDIVEQADTDALEDALNAVGTTATAYDADKTNATKKAAFSKALQTLANYTSHQTVTTDKFVMSTIDNALLEDYANVLTGIDSADTVSDVQIAVKSVNDNKELVAAVKVVNNTTSTATQVRTALTTIAVAKGNNSFINLSATAKLEVAELVIEARPTDGFEAVTDSVDPIDDKTVVEVIDSEIDTQIQDRQKLIDDVNAVNGTDLTATFDFDTVDAALTALDHEGYNALTGLARINAAQSFFDNMPTRTLNNGTVVEVEYTTLTAIKADIDKAIAQ
;
A
#
# COMPACT_ATOMS: atom_id res chain seq x y z
N MET A 1 23.74 -2.72 11.05
CA MET A 1 24.58 -3.75 11.72
C MET A 1 24.00 -5.13 11.43
N THR A 2 24.85 -6.15 11.24
CA THR A 2 24.43 -7.56 11.18
C THR A 2 24.78 -8.26 12.50
N PHE A 3 23.92 -9.15 12.99
CA PHE A 3 24.13 -9.91 14.23
C PHE A 3 23.55 -11.32 14.11
N ALA A 4 23.97 -12.21 15.03
CA ALA A 4 23.36 -13.52 15.17
C ALA A 4 21.87 -13.36 15.44
N GLU A 5 21.07 -14.23 14.83
CA GLU A 5 19.62 -14.21 14.93
C GLU A 5 19.16 -14.08 16.40
N LEU A 6 18.40 -13.03 16.72
CA LEU A 6 17.95 -12.80 18.08
C LEU A 6 17.01 -13.92 18.54
N GLU A 7 17.33 -14.55 19.68
CA GLU A 7 16.51 -15.60 20.28
C GLU A 7 15.26 -15.05 20.97
N GLU A 8 15.23 -13.76 21.30
CA GLU A 8 14.10 -13.07 21.92
C GLU A 8 13.97 -11.65 21.34
N GLU A 9 12.75 -11.11 21.35
CA GLU A 9 12.51 -9.73 20.91
C GLU A 9 13.12 -8.76 21.91
N LEU A 10 13.76 -7.72 21.40
CA LEU A 10 14.37 -6.67 22.21
C LEU A 10 13.64 -5.36 21.92
N THR A 11 13.05 -4.75 22.96
CA THR A 11 12.37 -3.45 22.86
C THR A 11 13.30 -2.33 23.29
N ASP A 12 13.11 -1.12 22.75
CA ASP A 12 13.85 0.09 23.11
C ASP A 12 15.37 -0.09 22.96
N VAL A 13 15.79 -0.80 21.89
CA VAL A 13 17.20 -1.10 21.66
C VAL A 13 17.90 0.14 21.13
N THR A 14 19.05 0.45 21.71
CA THR A 14 20.01 1.41 21.18
C THR A 14 21.29 0.68 20.79
N VAL A 15 22.07 1.27 19.89
CA VAL A 15 23.44 0.82 19.62
C VAL A 15 24.41 1.92 20.00
N GLU A 16 25.54 1.51 20.57
CA GLU A 16 26.61 2.46 20.85
C GLU A 16 27.36 2.72 19.55
N VAL A 17 27.24 3.94 19.04
CA VAL A 17 28.05 4.42 17.91
C VAL A 17 29.06 5.41 18.46
N THR A 18 30.35 5.12 18.36
CA THR A 18 31.42 6.01 18.81
C THR A 18 32.22 6.48 17.62
N ASP A 19 32.33 7.80 17.46
CA ASP A 19 33.10 8.40 16.37
C ASP A 19 34.61 8.34 16.59
N SER A 20 35.38 8.81 15.61
CA SER A 20 36.84 8.81 15.64
C SER A 20 37.47 9.68 16.72
N LYS A 21 36.70 10.57 17.35
CA LYS A 21 37.14 11.41 18.49
C LYS A 21 36.78 10.77 19.83
N GLY A 22 36.21 9.57 19.83
CA GLY A 22 35.73 8.88 21.01
C GLY A 22 34.40 9.46 21.53
N VAL A 23 33.66 10.21 20.72
CA VAL A 23 32.36 10.77 21.08
C VAL A 23 31.26 9.78 20.72
N VAL A 24 30.44 9.41 21.70
CA VAL A 24 29.25 8.59 21.48
C VAL A 24 28.19 9.42 20.76
N ARG A 25 27.78 8.96 19.58
CA ARG A 25 26.71 9.52 18.75
C ARG A 25 25.41 8.86 19.12
N GLU A 26 24.47 9.68 19.57
CA GLU A 26 23.15 9.23 20.00
C GLU A 26 22.33 8.75 18.80
N VAL A 27 21.71 7.59 18.95
CA VAL A 27 20.82 6.99 17.97
C VAL A 27 19.42 6.87 18.55
N ILE A 28 18.41 6.98 17.68
CA ILE A 28 17.01 6.82 18.05
C ILE A 28 16.77 5.34 18.36
N ALA A 29 16.25 5.04 19.55
CA ALA A 29 15.94 3.69 19.98
C ALA A 29 14.90 3.04 19.06
N ARG A 30 15.04 1.73 18.84
CA ARG A 30 14.20 0.94 17.94
C ARG A 30 13.92 -0.42 18.56
N ASP A 31 12.71 -0.93 18.34
CA ASP A 31 12.39 -2.32 18.67
C ASP A 31 12.99 -3.24 17.59
N ILE A 32 13.61 -4.34 18.03
CA ILE A 32 14.22 -5.34 17.16
C ILE A 32 13.53 -6.68 17.40
N ALA A 33 12.87 -7.18 16.36
CA ALA A 33 12.15 -8.43 16.41
C ALA A 33 13.07 -9.64 16.65
N LYS A 34 12.55 -10.64 17.37
CA LYS A 34 13.13 -12.00 17.43
C LYS A 34 13.30 -12.54 16.01
N GLY A 35 14.46 -13.11 15.71
CA GLY A 35 14.77 -13.57 14.35
C GLY A 35 15.49 -12.53 13.48
N ALA A 36 15.56 -11.27 13.89
CA ALA A 36 16.31 -10.27 13.14
C ALA A 36 17.81 -10.63 13.12
N THR A 37 18.41 -10.52 11.94
CA THR A 37 19.86 -10.61 11.74
C THR A 37 20.47 -9.27 11.38
N THR A 38 19.64 -8.23 11.21
CA THR A 38 20.07 -6.86 10.97
C THR A 38 19.18 -5.86 11.68
N ALA A 39 19.73 -4.69 12.00
CA ALA A 39 18.99 -3.54 12.52
C ALA A 39 19.56 -2.25 11.93
N GLN A 40 18.67 -1.30 11.69
CA GLN A 40 18.95 0.05 11.22
C GLN A 40 18.53 1.06 12.29
N PHE A 41 19.37 2.05 12.53
CA PHE A 41 19.16 3.10 13.51
C PHE A 41 19.39 4.45 12.86
N ASP A 42 18.55 5.41 13.21
CA ASP A 42 18.74 6.80 12.83
C ASP A 42 19.56 7.51 13.89
N PHE A 43 20.47 8.40 13.49
CA PHE A 43 21.11 9.30 14.46
C PHE A 43 20.11 10.33 14.96
N ALA A 44 20.10 10.59 16.27
CA ALA A 44 19.25 11.62 16.87
C ALA A 44 19.66 13.04 16.43
N THR A 45 20.93 13.21 16.04
CA THR A 45 21.48 14.43 15.44
C THR A 45 21.97 14.15 14.03
N THR A 46 21.67 15.06 13.10
CA THR A 46 22.16 14.95 11.71
C THR A 46 23.68 14.83 11.68
N ILE A 47 24.18 13.79 11.01
CA ILE A 47 25.59 13.59 10.70
C ILE A 47 25.86 14.19 9.32
N THR A 48 26.90 15.00 9.21
CA THR A 48 27.34 15.62 7.96
C THR A 48 28.55 14.89 7.39
N ALA A 49 28.92 15.15 6.12
CA ALA A 49 30.11 14.54 5.52
C ALA A 49 31.39 14.87 6.29
N ASP A 50 31.49 16.07 6.88
CA ASP A 50 32.64 16.50 7.69
C ASP A 50 32.76 15.73 9.03
N ASP A 51 31.72 15.04 9.46
CA ASP A 51 31.75 14.17 10.64
C ASP A 51 32.33 12.78 10.33
N LEU A 52 32.25 12.33 9.07
CA LEU A 52 32.61 10.97 8.63
C LEU A 52 34.13 10.84 8.37
N GLU A 53 34.93 11.07 9.40
CA GLU A 53 36.39 10.90 9.35
C GLU A 53 36.85 9.90 10.41
N GLY A 54 37.97 9.21 10.14
CA GLY A 54 38.58 8.26 11.09
C GLY A 54 37.82 6.94 11.24
N VAL A 55 38.21 6.17 12.26
CA VAL A 55 37.55 4.90 12.59
C VAL A 55 36.39 5.16 13.53
N TRP A 56 35.19 4.85 13.08
CA TRP A 56 34.01 4.80 13.93
C TRP A 56 33.81 3.38 14.42
N THR A 57 33.16 3.22 15.57
CA THR A 57 32.78 1.91 16.08
C THR A 57 31.28 1.85 16.29
N VAL A 58 30.63 0.79 15.83
CA VAL A 58 29.22 0.50 16.07
C VAL A 58 29.16 -0.79 16.86
N ASN A 59 28.74 -0.73 18.13
CA ASN A 59 28.78 -1.85 19.07
C ASN A 59 30.14 -2.59 19.07
N GLY A 60 31.23 -1.84 19.03
CA GLY A 60 32.61 -2.37 19.01
C GLY A 60 33.10 -2.89 17.65
N VAL A 61 32.26 -2.93 16.61
CA VAL A 61 32.69 -3.22 15.23
C VAL A 61 33.23 -1.94 14.59
N SER A 62 34.47 -1.99 14.11
CA SER A 62 35.16 -0.82 13.53
C SER A 62 34.81 -0.63 12.06
N TYR A 63 34.53 0.62 11.68
CA TYR A 63 34.30 1.08 10.31
C TYR A 63 35.24 2.25 10.04
N SER A 64 36.14 2.10 9.07
CA SER A 64 37.12 3.14 8.73
C SER A 64 36.59 4.01 7.60
N PHE A 65 36.23 5.25 7.91
CA PHE A 65 35.92 6.23 6.88
C PHE A 65 37.18 6.74 6.18
N ASP A 66 38.34 6.63 6.82
CA ASP A 66 39.63 6.87 6.19
C ASP A 66 39.91 5.84 5.08
N GLU A 67 39.51 4.58 5.27
CA GLU A 67 39.61 3.54 4.23
C GLU A 67 38.66 3.85 3.07
N LEU A 68 37.41 4.23 3.35
CA LEU A 68 36.44 4.63 2.32
C LEU A 68 36.95 5.81 1.50
N LYS A 69 37.43 6.86 2.18
CA LYS A 69 38.01 8.04 1.54
C LYS A 69 39.25 7.70 0.71
N LEU A 70 40.08 6.80 1.21
CA LEU A 70 41.27 6.34 0.50
C LEU A 70 40.92 5.53 -0.75
N VAL A 71 39.87 4.70 -0.72
CA VAL A 71 39.33 4.01 -1.90
C VAL A 71 38.72 5.01 -2.89
N GLU A 72 37.98 6.01 -2.41
CA GLU A 72 37.47 7.10 -3.25
C GLU A 72 38.61 7.87 -3.93
N ASP A 73 39.68 8.19 -3.21
CA ASP A 73 40.86 8.85 -3.75
C ASP A 73 41.59 7.97 -4.79
N ILE A 74 41.66 6.64 -4.57
CA ILE A 74 42.18 5.67 -5.54
C ILE A 74 41.34 5.68 -6.82
N VAL A 75 40.01 5.58 -6.70
CA VAL A 75 39.08 5.59 -7.84
C VAL A 75 39.14 6.93 -8.59
N ALA A 76 39.15 8.04 -7.87
CA ALA A 76 39.22 9.38 -8.44
C ALA A 76 40.56 9.65 -9.14
N GLU A 77 41.68 9.11 -8.62
CA GLU A 77 42.97 9.20 -9.28
C GLU A 77 43.05 8.30 -10.52
N ALA A 78 42.53 7.06 -10.44
CA ALA A 78 42.46 6.12 -11.55
C ALA A 78 41.64 6.65 -12.74
N GLY A 79 40.57 7.41 -12.48
CA GLY A 79 39.72 8.01 -13.52
C GLY A 79 40.29 9.23 -14.26
N LYS A 80 41.51 9.70 -13.94
CA LYS A 80 42.12 10.89 -14.58
C LYS A 80 42.78 10.56 -15.91
N SER A 81 42.77 11.53 -16.83
CA SER A 81 43.49 11.44 -18.11
C SER A 81 44.38 12.68 -18.34
N PRO A 82 45.72 12.55 -18.34
CA PRO A 82 46.47 11.32 -18.03
C PRO A 82 46.45 10.97 -16.53
N VAL A 83 46.45 9.67 -16.21
CA VAL A 83 46.55 9.19 -14.82
C VAL A 83 47.91 9.52 -14.21
N ASN A 84 47.94 9.98 -12.95
CA ASN A 84 49.18 10.16 -12.21
C ASN A 84 49.58 8.85 -11.51
N GLN A 85 50.35 8.03 -12.21
CA GLN A 85 50.74 6.69 -11.74
C GLN A 85 51.52 6.70 -10.42
N VAL A 86 52.36 7.71 -10.17
CA VAL A 86 53.11 7.83 -8.91
C VAL A 86 52.16 8.06 -7.73
N LYS A 87 51.14 8.89 -7.94
CA LYS A 87 50.13 9.16 -6.92
C LYS A 87 49.24 7.94 -6.69
N LEU A 88 48.78 7.27 -7.76
CA LEU A 88 47.98 6.04 -7.65
C LEU A 88 48.75 4.91 -6.94
N TYR A 89 50.03 4.69 -7.27
CA TYR A 89 50.88 3.73 -6.58
C TYR A 89 51.00 4.03 -5.08
N SER A 90 51.21 5.31 -4.73
CA SER A 90 51.30 5.73 -3.33
C SER A 90 49.99 5.49 -2.58
N LEU A 91 48.84 5.80 -3.19
CA LEU A 91 47.51 5.59 -2.61
C LEU A 91 47.21 4.09 -2.42
N LEU A 92 47.56 3.24 -3.39
CA LEU A 92 47.41 1.78 -3.28
C LEU A 92 48.29 1.21 -2.13
N GLN A 93 49.51 1.71 -1.97
CA GLN A 93 50.39 1.34 -0.86
C GLN A 93 49.85 1.83 0.49
N GLU A 94 49.36 3.07 0.54
CA GLU A 94 48.75 3.66 1.74
C GLU A 94 47.51 2.89 2.17
N ALA A 95 46.74 2.35 1.21
CA ALA A 95 45.59 1.49 1.45
C ALA A 95 45.95 0.07 1.86
N GLY A 96 47.24 -0.26 1.95
CA GLY A 96 47.70 -1.61 2.32
C GLY A 96 47.40 -2.66 1.27
N ILE A 97 47.19 -2.27 0.00
CA ILE A 97 46.96 -3.22 -1.09
C ILE A 97 48.24 -4.02 -1.33
N GLU A 98 48.13 -5.34 -1.24
CA GLU A 98 49.22 -6.28 -1.46
C GLU A 98 49.39 -6.57 -2.96
N ASN A 99 50.56 -7.10 -3.34
CA ASN A 99 50.89 -7.48 -4.72
C ASN A 99 50.87 -6.35 -5.76
N VAL A 100 50.92 -5.08 -5.34
CA VAL A 100 50.96 -3.94 -6.27
C VAL A 100 52.29 -3.95 -7.05
N ASP A 101 52.20 -4.19 -8.35
CA ASP A 101 53.34 -4.13 -9.28
C ASP A 101 53.47 -2.71 -9.85
N ALA A 102 54.62 -2.08 -9.61
CA ALA A 102 54.91 -0.72 -10.07
C ALA A 102 54.87 -0.59 -11.60
N ASP A 103 55.15 -1.67 -12.34
CA ASP A 103 55.13 -1.68 -13.81
C ASP A 103 53.70 -1.74 -14.38
N ARG A 104 52.69 -2.02 -13.54
CA ARG A 104 51.29 -2.27 -13.95
C ARG A 104 50.30 -1.21 -13.52
N ILE A 105 50.78 -0.10 -12.97
CA ILE A 105 49.92 0.94 -12.39
C ILE A 105 48.96 1.56 -13.39
N ALA A 106 49.38 1.73 -14.65
CA ALA A 106 48.49 2.18 -15.72
C ALA A 106 47.34 1.18 -15.95
N THR A 107 47.62 -0.12 -15.93
CA THR A 107 46.61 -1.17 -16.13
C THR A 107 45.67 -1.29 -14.93
N TYR A 108 46.16 -1.18 -13.70
CA TYR A 108 45.26 -1.10 -12.53
C TYR A 108 44.34 0.11 -12.62
N ALA A 109 44.84 1.27 -13.07
CA ALA A 109 44.01 2.46 -13.26
C ALA A 109 42.88 2.20 -14.27
N ASP A 110 43.20 1.59 -15.41
CA ASP A 110 42.23 1.25 -16.45
C ASP A 110 41.19 0.24 -15.93
N ASP A 111 41.61 -0.80 -15.21
CA ASP A 111 40.73 -1.84 -14.66
C ASP A 111 39.85 -1.32 -13.51
N ILE A 112 40.37 -0.43 -12.66
CA ILE A 112 39.60 0.27 -11.61
C ILE A 112 38.54 1.19 -12.24
N ASN A 113 38.93 1.97 -13.26
CA ASN A 113 38.03 2.89 -13.95
C ASN A 113 36.99 2.18 -14.83
N SER A 114 37.30 0.96 -15.28
CA SER A 114 36.42 0.12 -16.11
C SER A 114 35.63 -0.91 -15.30
N ALA A 115 35.75 -0.92 -13.97
CA ALA A 115 35.04 -1.84 -13.10
C ALA A 115 33.52 -1.67 -13.25
N THR A 116 32.80 -2.79 -13.32
CA THR A 116 31.34 -2.82 -13.51
C THR A 116 30.56 -2.26 -12.33
N THR A 117 31.19 -2.25 -11.16
CA THR A 117 30.73 -1.56 -9.95
C THR A 117 31.87 -0.70 -9.44
N THR A 118 31.59 0.55 -9.10
CA THR A 118 32.58 1.43 -8.46
C THR A 118 33.07 0.76 -7.17
N PRO A 119 34.38 0.51 -7.02
CA PRO A 119 34.94 -0.07 -5.80
C PRO A 119 34.60 0.78 -4.58
N VAL A 120 34.17 0.15 -3.49
CA VAL A 120 33.80 0.86 -2.25
C VAL A 120 34.77 0.55 -1.13
N TRP A 121 35.29 -0.68 -1.05
CA TRP A 121 36.19 -1.11 0.02
C TRP A 121 37.60 -1.44 -0.50
N GLY A 122 38.60 -1.41 0.38
CA GLY A 122 39.97 -1.76 0.01
C GLY A 122 40.07 -3.18 -0.58
N SER A 123 39.22 -4.10 -0.13
CA SER A 123 39.12 -5.46 -0.68
C SER A 123 38.64 -5.52 -2.14
N ASP A 124 37.85 -4.54 -2.59
CA ASP A 124 37.39 -4.48 -3.98
C ASP A 124 38.54 -4.05 -4.89
N ILE A 125 39.33 -3.07 -4.44
CA ILE A 125 40.58 -2.66 -5.10
C ILE A 125 41.60 -3.80 -5.10
N GLN A 126 41.75 -4.53 -3.98
CA GLN A 126 42.63 -5.70 -3.88
C GLN A 126 42.26 -6.77 -4.90
N LYS A 127 40.96 -7.09 -5.06
CA LYS A 127 40.49 -8.04 -6.08
C LYS A 127 40.83 -7.58 -7.49
N ILE A 128 40.68 -6.28 -7.78
CA ILE A 128 41.03 -5.74 -9.09
C ILE A 128 42.52 -5.87 -9.33
N VAL A 129 43.37 -5.46 -8.39
CA VAL A 129 44.83 -5.59 -8.48
C VAL A 129 45.26 -7.05 -8.64
N ASP A 130 44.70 -7.96 -7.84
CA ASP A 130 44.99 -9.40 -7.94
C ASP A 130 44.50 -9.97 -9.29
N GLN A 131 43.34 -9.56 -9.79
CA GLN A 131 42.82 -9.99 -11.09
C GLN A 131 43.66 -9.43 -12.24
N THR A 132 44.02 -8.15 -12.22
CA THR A 132 44.95 -7.56 -13.20
C THR A 132 46.29 -8.29 -13.16
N ASN A 133 46.77 -8.65 -11.96
CA ASN A 133 48.00 -9.40 -11.80
C ASN A 133 47.90 -10.83 -12.31
N LYS A 134 46.77 -11.50 -12.09
CA LYS A 134 46.41 -12.81 -12.65
C LYS A 134 46.33 -12.72 -14.18
N ASN A 135 45.69 -11.69 -14.73
CA ASN A 135 45.56 -11.42 -16.16
C ASN A 135 46.90 -11.09 -16.83
N ALA A 136 47.83 -10.45 -16.10
CA ALA A 136 49.16 -10.19 -16.60
C ALA A 136 50.14 -11.35 -16.30
N GLY A 137 49.75 -12.30 -15.45
CA GLY A 137 50.30 -13.67 -15.36
C GLY A 137 49.77 -14.60 -16.47
N ASP A 138 48.63 -14.31 -17.08
CA ASP A 138 48.04 -15.01 -18.25
C ASP A 138 48.84 -14.81 -19.56
N ALA A 139 50.01 -14.16 -19.51
CA ALA A 139 51.04 -14.31 -20.53
C ALA A 139 51.87 -15.62 -20.37
N ALA A 140 51.54 -16.48 -19.42
CA ALA A 140 51.71 -17.92 -19.63
C ALA A 140 50.64 -18.32 -20.64
N SER A 141 51.01 -18.56 -21.91
CA SER A 141 50.05 -18.89 -22.98
C SER A 141 49.00 -19.85 -22.44
N GLU A 142 47.72 -19.69 -22.74
CA GLU A 142 46.63 -20.58 -22.31
C GLU A 142 47.02 -22.08 -22.28
N ALA A 143 47.81 -22.52 -23.26
CA ALA A 143 48.43 -23.85 -23.31
C ALA A 143 49.25 -24.28 -22.08
N ALA A 144 49.95 -23.37 -21.39
CA ALA A 144 50.71 -23.60 -20.16
C ALA A 144 49.79 -23.81 -18.94
N ILE A 145 48.67 -23.10 -18.88
CA ILE A 145 47.64 -23.30 -17.85
C ILE A 145 46.96 -24.66 -18.04
N VAL A 146 46.53 -24.95 -19.28
CA VAL A 146 45.93 -26.25 -19.60
C VAL A 146 46.96 -27.38 -19.43
N LYS A 147 48.24 -27.13 -19.74
CA LYS A 147 49.34 -28.06 -19.45
C LYS A 147 49.48 -28.34 -17.97
N ALA A 148 49.41 -27.32 -17.11
CA ALA A 148 49.52 -27.54 -15.67
C ALA A 148 48.39 -28.43 -15.15
N VAL A 149 47.19 -28.32 -15.72
CA VAL A 149 46.06 -29.21 -15.41
C VAL A 149 46.35 -30.64 -15.90
N ALA A 150 46.87 -30.80 -17.10
CA ALA A 150 47.21 -32.10 -17.68
C ALA A 150 48.42 -32.78 -17.02
N ASP A 151 49.37 -32.03 -16.46
CA ASP A 151 50.50 -32.56 -15.71
C ASP A 151 50.09 -33.07 -14.32
N ALA A 152 48.91 -32.66 -13.81
CA ALA A 152 48.42 -33.12 -12.53
C ALA A 152 47.99 -34.60 -12.62
N THR A 153 48.64 -35.47 -11.84
CA THR A 153 48.38 -36.92 -11.86
C THR A 153 47.40 -37.38 -10.77
N ASN A 154 47.04 -36.49 -9.86
CA ASN A 154 46.13 -36.75 -8.75
C ASN A 154 45.47 -35.45 -8.24
N GLN A 155 44.45 -35.59 -7.39
CA GLN A 155 43.68 -34.46 -6.83
C GLN A 155 44.52 -33.47 -6.02
N ILE A 156 45.59 -33.94 -5.33
CA ILE A 156 46.49 -33.09 -4.54
C ILE A 156 47.27 -32.14 -5.46
N GLN A 157 47.70 -32.62 -6.62
CA GLN A 157 48.38 -31.81 -7.63
C GLN A 157 47.40 -30.93 -8.42
N LEU A 158 46.19 -31.43 -8.69
CA LEU A 158 45.18 -30.73 -9.48
C LEU A 158 44.62 -29.51 -8.74
N LEU A 159 44.33 -29.63 -7.45
CA LEU A 159 43.64 -28.57 -6.69
C LEU A 159 44.39 -27.23 -6.69
N PRO A 160 45.70 -27.15 -6.36
CA PRO A 160 46.44 -25.89 -6.42
C PRO A 160 46.48 -25.28 -7.83
N VAL A 161 46.57 -26.12 -8.87
CA VAL A 161 46.54 -25.66 -10.26
C VAL A 161 45.19 -25.04 -10.58
N LEU A 162 44.09 -25.68 -10.18
CA LEU A 162 42.75 -25.15 -10.39
C LEU A 162 42.55 -23.83 -9.65
N GLN A 163 42.89 -23.78 -8.35
CA GLN A 163 42.72 -22.58 -7.53
C GLN A 163 43.56 -21.38 -8.01
N ALA A 164 44.75 -21.63 -8.57
CA ALA A 164 45.61 -20.56 -9.08
C ALA A 164 45.10 -19.96 -10.41
N ASN A 165 44.48 -20.77 -11.26
CA ASN A 165 44.24 -20.38 -12.67
C ASN A 165 42.76 -20.25 -13.06
N PHE A 166 41.84 -20.77 -12.24
CA PHE A 166 40.41 -20.82 -12.52
C PHE A 166 39.62 -20.17 -11.39
N ASP A 167 38.39 -19.75 -11.70
CA ASP A 167 37.50 -19.12 -10.73
C ASP A 167 36.52 -20.15 -10.17
N ARG A 168 35.92 -19.82 -9.02
CA ARG A 168 34.84 -20.62 -8.40
C ARG A 168 35.24 -22.07 -8.10
N VAL A 169 36.52 -22.30 -7.79
CA VAL A 169 37.02 -23.63 -7.40
C VAL A 169 36.72 -23.87 -5.92
N ASN A 170 35.85 -24.84 -5.65
CA ASN A 170 35.59 -25.33 -4.29
C ASN A 170 36.50 -26.53 -3.99
N PRO A 171 37.42 -26.44 -3.01
CA PRO A 171 38.35 -27.53 -2.71
C PRO A 171 37.65 -28.82 -2.30
N ASN A 172 36.46 -28.76 -1.71
CA ASN A 172 35.70 -29.93 -1.30
C ASN A 172 35.12 -30.71 -2.48
N TRP A 173 35.08 -30.13 -3.68
CA TRP A 173 34.51 -30.74 -4.90
C TRP A 173 35.58 -31.23 -5.88
N ILE A 174 36.85 -31.29 -5.45
CA ILE A 174 37.99 -31.72 -6.28
C ILE A 174 37.82 -33.11 -6.90
N ALA A 175 37.12 -34.03 -6.20
CA ALA A 175 36.82 -35.35 -6.74
C ALA A 175 35.91 -35.27 -7.97
N GLY A 176 34.90 -34.38 -7.94
CA GLY A 176 34.02 -34.12 -9.08
C GLY A 176 34.78 -33.47 -10.23
N TYR A 177 35.58 -32.44 -9.96
CA TYR A 177 36.41 -31.77 -10.97
C TYR A 177 37.33 -32.75 -11.69
N ALA A 178 38.02 -33.61 -10.94
CA ALA A 178 38.93 -34.61 -11.48
C ALA A 178 38.28 -35.58 -12.49
N THR A 179 37.00 -35.88 -12.31
CA THR A 179 36.22 -36.79 -13.16
C THR A 179 35.33 -36.10 -14.18
N GLN A 180 35.16 -34.79 -14.09
CA GLN A 180 34.32 -34.04 -15.01
C GLN A 180 34.97 -34.00 -16.39
N HIS A 181 34.15 -34.24 -17.41
CA HIS A 181 34.59 -34.15 -18.79
C HIS A 181 34.79 -32.70 -19.20
N VAL A 182 35.94 -32.45 -19.83
CA VAL A 182 36.25 -31.22 -20.56
C VAL A 182 36.10 -31.59 -22.03
N ASP A 183 35.24 -30.87 -22.76
CA ASP A 183 34.69 -31.33 -24.04
C ASP A 183 35.38 -30.68 -25.25
N PRO A 184 36.34 -31.37 -25.90
CA PRO A 184 36.77 -31.05 -27.25
C PRO A 184 36.07 -32.00 -28.24
N ALA A 185 34.78 -31.77 -28.48
CA ALA A 185 33.96 -32.27 -29.60
C ALA A 185 33.89 -33.78 -29.91
N ASP A 186 34.65 -34.70 -29.29
CA ASP A 186 34.44 -36.16 -29.39
C ASP A 186 35.33 -37.06 -28.50
N VAL A 187 36.13 -36.53 -27.56
CA VAL A 187 37.15 -37.35 -26.84
C VAL A 187 36.78 -37.72 -25.39
N ASN A 188 35.69 -37.17 -24.83
CA ASN A 188 35.18 -37.47 -23.48
C ASN A 188 36.29 -37.65 -22.41
N VAL A 189 37.23 -36.72 -22.33
CA VAL A 189 38.38 -36.80 -21.41
C VAL A 189 38.11 -36.03 -20.13
N THR A 190 38.50 -36.61 -19.00
CA THR A 190 38.39 -35.95 -17.69
C THR A 190 39.59 -35.05 -17.41
N MET A 191 39.49 -34.14 -16.44
CA MET A 191 40.62 -33.23 -16.10
C MET A 191 41.91 -33.98 -15.75
N LEU A 192 41.86 -35.10 -15.01
CA LEU A 192 43.05 -35.92 -14.71
C LEU A 192 43.49 -36.81 -15.87
N ALA A 193 42.64 -37.02 -16.89
CA ALA A 193 42.98 -37.79 -18.08
C ALA A 193 43.51 -36.90 -19.22
N LEU A 194 43.55 -35.57 -19.02
CA LEU A 194 44.19 -34.66 -19.94
C LEU A 194 45.67 -35.01 -20.08
N ASN A 195 46.12 -35.09 -21.32
CA ASN A 195 47.50 -35.41 -21.65
C ASN A 195 47.90 -34.70 -22.95
N ALA A 196 49.17 -34.82 -23.35
CA ALA A 196 49.74 -34.08 -24.47
C ALA A 196 48.98 -34.25 -25.79
N ASP A 197 48.21 -35.33 -25.96
CA ASP A 197 47.40 -35.58 -27.14
C ASP A 197 46.18 -34.65 -27.25
N ASN A 198 45.74 -34.01 -26.14
CA ASN A 198 44.47 -33.29 -26.03
C ASN A 198 44.59 -31.82 -25.55
N TYR A 199 45.80 -31.29 -25.29
CA TYR A 199 45.97 -29.88 -24.85
C TYR A 199 47.05 -29.04 -25.56
N VAL A 200 47.84 -29.57 -26.50
CA VAL A 200 48.85 -28.77 -27.26
C VAL A 200 48.79 -29.02 -28.75
N GLY A 201 48.70 -27.95 -29.55
CA GLY A 201 49.08 -27.95 -30.97
C GLY A 201 48.16 -28.70 -31.93
N LYS A 202 46.91 -28.98 -31.53
CA LYS A 202 45.88 -29.57 -32.40
C LYS A 202 44.67 -28.64 -32.51
N ASP A 203 43.93 -28.76 -33.62
CA ASP A 203 42.75 -27.94 -33.93
C ASP A 203 41.59 -28.14 -32.92
N ASP A 204 41.61 -29.24 -32.14
CA ASP A 204 40.61 -29.59 -31.11
C ASP A 204 41.18 -29.58 -29.66
N ALA A 205 42.13 -28.70 -29.36
CA ALA A 205 42.73 -28.65 -28.01
C ALA A 205 41.75 -28.11 -26.95
N VAL A 206 41.83 -28.66 -25.73
CA VAL A 206 41.09 -28.13 -24.57
C VAL A 206 41.57 -26.72 -24.22
N THR A 207 40.62 -25.82 -24.01
CA THR A 207 40.79 -24.41 -23.67
C THR A 207 40.60 -24.18 -22.17
N LYS A 208 41.11 -23.05 -21.67
CA LYS A 208 40.83 -22.58 -20.29
C LYS A 208 39.33 -22.40 -20.08
N ALA A 209 38.61 -21.92 -21.10
CA ALA A 209 37.15 -21.77 -21.05
C ALA A 209 36.42 -23.12 -20.87
N GLN A 210 36.85 -24.17 -21.56
CA GLN A 210 36.27 -25.52 -21.41
C GLN A 210 36.53 -26.11 -20.02
N ILE A 211 37.72 -25.89 -19.44
CA ILE A 211 38.00 -26.32 -18.06
C ILE A 211 37.16 -25.53 -17.07
N GLN A 212 37.01 -24.21 -17.25
CA GLN A 212 36.13 -23.40 -16.39
C GLN A 212 34.68 -23.87 -16.48
N ALA A 213 34.17 -24.15 -17.69
CA ALA A 213 32.82 -24.67 -17.88
C ALA A 213 32.61 -26.03 -17.18
N ALA A 214 33.62 -26.90 -17.18
CA ALA A 214 33.58 -28.16 -16.44
C ALA A 214 33.56 -27.93 -14.92
N ILE A 215 34.33 -26.97 -14.39
CA ILE A 215 34.27 -26.59 -12.96
C ILE A 215 32.85 -26.11 -12.62
N ASP A 216 32.29 -25.21 -13.43
CA ASP A 216 30.96 -24.65 -13.22
C ASP A 216 29.86 -25.74 -13.30
N ALA A 217 30.00 -26.73 -14.18
CA ALA A 217 29.08 -27.87 -14.26
C ALA A 217 29.07 -28.73 -12.99
N VAL A 218 30.23 -28.99 -12.40
CA VAL A 218 30.35 -29.70 -11.12
C VAL A 218 29.77 -28.87 -9.99
N ASN A 219 30.03 -27.56 -9.97
CA ASN A 219 29.46 -26.65 -8.98
C ASN A 219 27.93 -26.69 -9.03
N ASN A 220 27.34 -26.53 -10.22
CA ASN A 220 25.89 -26.56 -10.43
C ASN A 220 25.27 -27.90 -10.00
N THR A 221 25.94 -29.03 -10.28
CA THR A 221 25.48 -30.36 -9.87
C THR A 221 25.46 -30.52 -8.34
N ASN A 222 26.54 -30.10 -7.67
CA ASN A 222 26.62 -30.16 -6.20
C ASN A 222 25.63 -29.22 -5.52
N ILE A 223 25.45 -28.01 -6.06
CA ILE A 223 24.45 -27.04 -5.58
C ILE A 223 23.04 -27.60 -5.77
N GLY A 224 22.72 -28.17 -6.93
CA GLY A 224 21.42 -28.79 -7.21
C GLY A 224 21.12 -29.97 -6.27
N THR A 225 22.13 -30.78 -5.96
CA THR A 225 22.02 -31.88 -4.99
C THR A 225 21.75 -31.32 -3.58
N ALA A 226 22.55 -30.35 -3.13
CA ALA A 226 22.36 -29.71 -1.83
C ALA A 226 20.97 -29.05 -1.71
N ASN A 227 20.47 -28.43 -2.78
CA ASN A 227 19.13 -27.85 -2.85
C ASN A 227 18.02 -28.89 -2.77
N THR A 228 18.22 -30.07 -3.37
CA THR A 228 17.25 -31.18 -3.31
C THR A 228 17.21 -31.81 -1.92
N ASP A 229 18.37 -31.91 -1.28
CA ASP A 229 18.50 -32.52 0.05
C ASP A 229 18.04 -31.59 1.18
N ALA A 230 18.14 -30.27 0.99
CA ALA A 230 17.71 -29.26 1.97
C ALA A 230 16.25 -29.46 2.42
N ASP A 231 16.07 -29.68 3.71
CA ASP A 231 14.80 -29.99 4.40
C ASP A 231 14.50 -29.04 5.57
N THR A 232 15.31 -27.98 5.68
CA THR A 232 15.30 -27.00 6.77
C THR A 232 15.76 -25.65 6.21
N SER A 233 15.37 -24.56 6.88
CA SER A 233 15.77 -23.22 6.47
C SER A 233 17.28 -23.04 6.51
N THR A 234 17.96 -23.56 7.55
CA THR A 234 19.42 -23.50 7.68
C THR A 234 20.16 -24.20 6.54
N LYS A 235 19.69 -25.39 6.12
CA LYS A 235 20.31 -26.08 4.97
C LYS A 235 20.07 -25.31 3.68
N GLN A 236 18.90 -24.71 3.50
CA GLN A 236 18.61 -23.89 2.32
C GLN A 236 19.43 -22.58 2.31
N ALA A 237 19.68 -21.95 3.46
CA ALA A 237 20.58 -20.79 3.56
C ALA A 237 22.01 -21.15 3.16
N ALA A 238 22.48 -22.35 3.50
CA ALA A 238 23.76 -22.86 3.03
C ALA A 238 23.77 -23.05 1.50
N VAL A 239 22.68 -23.50 0.89
CA VAL A 239 22.52 -23.56 -0.57
C VAL A 239 22.61 -22.16 -1.19
N THR A 240 21.93 -21.16 -0.62
CA THR A 240 22.03 -19.76 -1.07
C THR A 240 23.48 -19.27 -1.05
N SER A 241 24.22 -19.55 0.02
CA SER A 241 25.64 -19.19 0.13
C SER A 241 26.50 -19.87 -0.95
N LEU A 242 26.21 -21.13 -1.28
CA LEU A 242 26.89 -21.83 -2.37
C LEU A 242 26.57 -21.22 -3.74
N ILE A 243 25.33 -20.79 -3.99
CA ILE A 243 24.94 -20.08 -5.21
C ILE A 243 25.69 -18.76 -5.32
N GLU A 244 25.68 -17.96 -4.25
CA GLU A 244 26.36 -16.66 -4.20
C GLU A 244 27.88 -16.79 -4.44
N THR A 245 28.49 -17.88 -3.99
CA THR A 245 29.95 -18.10 -4.12
C THR A 245 30.36 -18.74 -5.44
N TYR A 246 29.63 -19.76 -5.90
CA TYR A 246 30.11 -20.70 -6.93
C TYR A 246 29.31 -20.71 -8.24
N VAL A 247 28.21 -19.94 -8.33
CA VAL A 247 27.52 -19.68 -9.60
C VAL A 247 28.12 -18.46 -10.27
N GLN A 248 28.31 -18.56 -11.60
CA GLN A 248 28.81 -17.48 -12.45
C GLN A 248 27.99 -16.20 -12.24
N ALA A 249 28.66 -15.05 -12.15
CA ALA A 249 27.99 -13.75 -12.04
C ALA A 249 27.14 -13.45 -13.28
N ASP A 250 26.05 -12.72 -13.08
CA ASP A 250 25.19 -12.29 -14.18
C ASP A 250 25.96 -11.36 -15.13
N ASN A 251 25.69 -11.50 -16.43
CA ASN A 251 26.42 -10.74 -17.45
C ASN A 251 25.84 -9.31 -17.55
N PRO A 252 26.62 -8.26 -17.20
CA PRO A 252 26.14 -6.88 -17.26
C PRO A 252 25.82 -6.41 -18.69
N ALA A 253 26.37 -7.06 -19.72
CA ALA A 253 26.07 -6.76 -21.11
C ALA A 253 24.69 -7.29 -21.56
N THR A 254 24.08 -8.19 -20.78
CA THR A 254 22.73 -8.73 -21.01
C THR A 254 21.90 -8.62 -19.72
N PRO A 255 21.56 -7.39 -19.27
CA PRO A 255 21.03 -7.14 -17.92
C PRO A 255 19.66 -7.78 -17.64
N ASN A 256 18.96 -8.26 -18.67
CA ASN A 256 17.68 -8.96 -18.54
C ASN A 256 17.84 -10.49 -18.40
N VAL A 257 19.07 -11.00 -18.39
CA VAL A 257 19.38 -12.42 -18.17
C VAL A 257 20.14 -12.51 -16.85
N THR A 258 19.43 -12.88 -15.79
CA THR A 258 19.94 -12.88 -14.40
C THR A 258 19.93 -14.26 -13.72
N PRO A 259 20.49 -15.34 -14.32
CA PRO A 259 20.41 -16.69 -13.75
C PRO A 259 20.87 -16.82 -12.31
N LYS A 260 21.91 -16.06 -11.89
CA LYS A 260 22.39 -16.08 -10.50
C LYS A 260 21.42 -15.37 -9.58
N ALA A 261 21.02 -14.14 -9.91
CA ALA A 261 20.04 -13.42 -9.08
C ALA A 261 18.72 -14.20 -8.96
N ASP A 262 18.25 -14.81 -10.05
CA ASP A 262 17.04 -15.64 -10.08
C ASP A 262 17.20 -16.87 -9.19
N ALA A 263 18.34 -17.56 -9.25
CA ALA A 263 18.63 -18.71 -8.39
C ALA A 263 18.74 -18.32 -6.91
N VAL A 264 19.32 -17.17 -6.58
CA VAL A 264 19.37 -16.63 -5.21
C VAL A 264 17.97 -16.30 -4.72
N ALA A 265 17.16 -15.62 -5.53
CA ALA A 265 15.77 -15.29 -5.19
C ALA A 265 14.94 -16.55 -4.95
N ALA A 266 15.03 -17.54 -5.85
CA ALA A 266 14.35 -18.82 -5.69
C ALA A 266 14.80 -19.58 -4.43
N SER A 267 16.09 -19.58 -4.13
CA SER A 267 16.63 -20.21 -2.92
C SER A 267 16.13 -19.51 -1.65
N LYS A 268 16.08 -18.17 -1.62
CA LYS A 268 15.55 -17.38 -0.49
C LYS A 268 14.05 -17.58 -0.29
N ALA A 269 13.27 -17.67 -1.37
CA ALA A 269 11.85 -18.01 -1.29
C ALA A 269 11.64 -19.40 -0.66
N LYS A 270 12.42 -20.39 -1.10
CA LYS A 270 12.40 -21.75 -0.54
C LYS A 270 12.86 -21.79 0.92
N GLU A 271 13.86 -20.99 1.28
CA GLU A 271 14.31 -20.84 2.67
C GLU A 271 13.16 -20.30 3.55
N ALA A 272 12.49 -19.25 3.10
CA ALA A 272 11.37 -18.66 3.83
C ALA A 272 10.20 -19.65 3.98
N ALA A 273 9.91 -20.47 2.96
CA ALA A 273 8.91 -21.52 3.05
C ALA A 273 9.28 -22.58 4.11
N PHE A 274 10.55 -22.97 4.22
CA PHE A 274 10.99 -23.85 5.31
C PHE A 274 10.86 -23.20 6.68
N ARG A 275 11.09 -21.89 6.81
CA ARG A 275 10.85 -21.16 8.08
C ARG A 275 9.38 -21.23 8.49
N VAL A 276 8.43 -21.19 7.54
CA VAL A 276 7.00 -21.42 7.82
C VAL A 276 6.79 -22.82 8.38
N ALA A 277 7.33 -23.86 7.73
CA ALA A 277 7.23 -25.25 8.20
C ALA A 277 7.94 -25.54 9.54
N GLU A 278 8.88 -24.69 9.96
CA GLU A 278 9.61 -24.79 11.21
C GLU A 278 8.99 -24.00 12.37
N ALA A 279 8.01 -23.15 12.09
CA ALA A 279 7.33 -22.35 13.10
C ALA A 279 6.59 -23.24 14.11
N THR A 280 6.66 -22.86 15.40
CA THR A 280 6.06 -23.63 16.51
C THR A 280 5.04 -22.84 17.33
N THR A 281 5.05 -21.52 17.20
CA THR A 281 4.17 -20.58 17.89
C THR A 281 3.45 -19.66 16.90
N GLU A 282 2.33 -19.07 17.32
CA GLU A 282 1.58 -18.06 16.55
C GLU A 282 2.48 -16.92 16.05
N ASN A 283 3.32 -16.36 16.93
CA ASN A 283 4.23 -15.27 16.58
C ASN A 283 5.33 -15.71 15.60
N SER A 284 5.96 -16.88 15.83
CA SER A 284 6.98 -17.39 14.91
C SER A 284 6.41 -17.69 13.52
N LEU A 285 5.16 -18.17 13.46
CA LEU A 285 4.48 -18.47 12.20
C LEU A 285 4.17 -17.17 11.44
N TYR A 286 3.56 -16.18 12.10
CA TYR A 286 3.28 -14.90 11.48
C TYR A 286 4.55 -14.23 10.92
N ASN A 287 5.64 -14.22 11.69
CA ASN A 287 6.91 -13.65 11.22
C ASN A 287 7.46 -14.43 10.02
N ALA A 288 7.34 -15.76 10.01
CA ALA A 288 7.75 -16.59 8.87
C ALA A 288 6.88 -16.31 7.63
N LEU A 289 5.57 -16.10 7.78
CA LEU A 289 4.68 -15.71 6.69
C LEU A 289 5.05 -14.33 6.11
N VAL A 290 5.40 -13.36 6.96
CA VAL A 290 5.88 -12.04 6.51
C VAL A 290 7.19 -12.16 5.72
N LEU A 291 8.15 -12.96 6.20
CA LEU A 291 9.40 -13.23 5.48
C LEU A 291 9.13 -13.93 4.14
N TYR A 292 8.22 -14.89 4.11
CA TYR A 292 7.81 -15.57 2.88
C TYR A 292 7.20 -14.58 1.88
N ALA A 293 6.25 -13.76 2.32
CA ALA A 293 5.62 -12.74 1.48
C ALA A 293 6.63 -11.75 0.88
N ASN A 294 7.63 -11.32 1.66
CA ASN A 294 8.69 -10.43 1.18
C ASN A 294 9.67 -11.12 0.23
N ALA A 295 9.87 -12.43 0.35
CA ALA A 295 10.69 -13.21 -0.56
C ALA A 295 9.95 -13.58 -1.87
N THR A 296 8.62 -13.49 -1.88
CA THR A 296 7.78 -13.85 -3.04
C THR A 296 6.73 -12.77 -3.41
N PRO A 297 7.13 -11.50 -3.57
CA PRO A 297 6.20 -10.36 -3.62
C PRO A 297 5.23 -10.37 -4.83
N ASP A 298 5.60 -11.02 -5.93
CA ASP A 298 4.91 -10.84 -7.22
C ASP A 298 4.04 -12.03 -7.67
N ALA A 299 4.02 -13.16 -6.96
CA ALA A 299 3.33 -14.37 -7.46
C ALA A 299 2.58 -15.23 -6.44
N THR A 300 2.82 -15.10 -5.13
CA THR A 300 2.33 -16.09 -4.16
C THR A 300 1.65 -15.51 -2.94
N LEU A 301 2.26 -14.55 -2.23
CA LEU A 301 1.67 -13.93 -1.04
C LEU A 301 2.26 -12.53 -0.86
N LYS A 302 1.42 -11.52 -0.58
CA LYS A 302 1.85 -10.14 -0.31
C LYS A 302 1.79 -9.84 1.18
N ALA A 303 2.73 -9.05 1.67
CA ALA A 303 2.75 -8.65 3.08
C ALA A 303 1.48 -7.87 3.50
N SER A 304 0.85 -7.16 2.56
CA SER A 304 -0.43 -6.46 2.78
C SER A 304 -1.63 -7.38 2.98
N GLU A 305 -1.52 -8.66 2.60
CA GLU A 305 -2.57 -9.68 2.81
C GLU A 305 -2.48 -10.29 4.22
N LEU A 306 -1.43 -9.99 4.99
CA LEU A 306 -1.24 -10.53 6.34
C LEU A 306 -1.80 -9.60 7.41
N ASN A 307 -2.45 -10.19 8.40
CA ASN A 307 -3.03 -9.46 9.53
C ASN A 307 -2.51 -9.98 10.87
N ALA A 308 -1.86 -9.12 11.65
CA ALA A 308 -1.34 -9.48 12.96
C ALA A 308 -2.43 -9.84 13.98
N ASN A 309 -3.70 -9.52 13.72
CA ASN A 309 -4.82 -9.96 14.55
C ASN A 309 -5.23 -11.42 14.29
N LEU A 310 -4.72 -12.05 13.22
CA LEU A 310 -5.11 -13.40 12.79
C LEU A 310 -4.10 -14.49 13.15
N LYS A 311 -3.10 -14.19 14.00
CA LYS A 311 -2.02 -15.16 14.31
C LYS A 311 -2.52 -16.50 14.85
N ALA A 312 -3.56 -16.48 15.68
CA ALA A 312 -4.18 -17.71 16.18
C ALA A 312 -4.85 -18.52 15.06
N TYR A 313 -5.53 -17.85 14.12
CA TYR A 313 -6.15 -18.52 12.96
C TYR A 313 -5.11 -19.06 11.98
N TYR A 314 -4.05 -18.29 11.69
CA TYR A 314 -2.91 -18.82 10.91
C TYR A 314 -2.34 -20.08 11.55
N LYS A 315 -2.23 -20.11 12.89
CA LYS A 315 -1.72 -21.28 13.60
C LYS A 315 -2.67 -22.47 13.52
N SER A 316 -3.97 -22.24 13.66
CA SER A 316 -4.99 -23.29 13.51
C SER A 316 -4.99 -23.89 12.11
N ALA A 317 -4.94 -23.05 11.05
CA ALA A 317 -4.85 -23.50 9.67
C ALA A 317 -3.52 -24.24 9.42
N PHE A 318 -2.40 -23.72 9.92
CA PHE A 318 -1.09 -24.39 9.82
C PHE A 318 -1.07 -25.77 10.50
N ASP A 319 -1.72 -25.92 11.65
CA ASP A 319 -1.74 -27.17 12.44
C ASP A 319 -2.55 -28.30 11.79
N THR A 320 -3.30 -28.04 10.72
CA THR A 320 -3.90 -29.10 9.89
C THR A 320 -2.85 -29.85 9.07
N HIS A 321 -1.65 -29.28 8.93
CA HIS A 321 -0.53 -29.86 8.19
C HIS A 321 0.49 -30.46 9.14
N THR A 322 1.20 -31.49 8.66
CA THR A 322 2.38 -32.00 9.36
C THR A 322 3.64 -31.31 8.84
N LYS A 323 4.64 -31.13 9.70
CA LYS A 323 5.95 -30.65 9.25
C LYS A 323 6.51 -31.49 8.10
N ALA A 324 6.31 -32.82 8.14
CA ALA A 324 6.80 -33.72 7.10
C ALA A 324 6.12 -33.49 5.74
N SER A 325 4.79 -33.27 5.70
CA SER A 325 4.07 -32.98 4.45
C SER A 325 4.51 -31.65 3.85
N LEU A 326 4.57 -30.59 4.67
CA LEU A 326 5.03 -29.28 4.21
C LEU A 326 6.46 -29.34 3.66
N VAL A 327 7.39 -30.00 4.35
CA VAL A 327 8.77 -30.17 3.86
C VAL A 327 8.80 -30.90 2.51
N SER A 328 7.98 -31.94 2.32
CA SER A 328 7.87 -32.65 1.05
C SER A 328 7.32 -31.77 -0.08
N GLU A 329 6.27 -30.98 0.18
CA GLU A 329 5.67 -30.05 -0.78
C GLU A 329 6.62 -28.90 -1.15
N ILE A 330 7.33 -28.34 -0.17
CA ILE A 330 8.36 -27.32 -0.40
C ILE A 330 9.47 -27.86 -1.30
N LYS A 331 9.93 -29.10 -1.05
CA LYS A 331 10.93 -29.76 -1.91
C LYS A 331 10.43 -29.97 -3.34
N ALA A 332 9.15 -30.32 -3.49
CA ALA A 332 8.51 -30.52 -4.79
C ALA A 332 8.16 -29.20 -5.50
N GLY A 333 8.18 -28.07 -4.80
CA GLY A 333 7.73 -26.77 -5.32
C GLY A 333 6.21 -26.70 -5.49
N THR A 334 5.46 -27.45 -4.69
CA THR A 334 3.98 -27.56 -4.79
C THR A 334 3.25 -27.03 -3.56
N VAL A 335 3.95 -26.42 -2.60
CA VAL A 335 3.34 -25.87 -1.38
C VAL A 335 2.48 -24.64 -1.71
N ASP A 336 1.26 -24.57 -1.19
CA ASP A 336 0.37 -23.41 -1.33
C ASP A 336 0.14 -22.71 0.01
N ILE A 337 1.19 -22.05 0.52
CA ILE A 337 1.13 -21.33 1.80
C ILE A 337 0.01 -20.28 1.84
N LYS A 338 -0.32 -19.67 0.69
CA LYS A 338 -1.38 -18.65 0.65
C LYS A 338 -2.75 -19.30 0.81
N GLY A 339 -3.09 -20.28 -0.03
CA GLY A 339 -4.39 -20.95 0.03
C GLY A 339 -4.57 -21.73 1.33
N ASP A 340 -3.60 -22.57 1.67
CA ASP A 340 -3.73 -23.54 2.76
C ASP A 340 -3.69 -22.90 4.16
N ILE A 341 -2.98 -21.78 4.32
CA ILE A 341 -2.78 -21.16 5.64
C ILE A 341 -3.44 -19.79 5.73
N VAL A 342 -3.16 -18.88 4.78
CA VAL A 342 -3.59 -17.48 4.90
C VAL A 342 -5.08 -17.32 4.57
N GLU A 343 -5.51 -17.76 3.38
CA GLU A 343 -6.91 -17.63 2.94
C GLU A 343 -7.86 -18.47 3.80
N GLN A 344 -7.44 -19.66 4.23
CA GLN A 344 -8.21 -20.48 5.17
C GLN A 344 -8.37 -19.77 6.52
N ALA A 345 -7.30 -19.19 7.07
CA ALA A 345 -7.37 -18.45 8.32
C ALA A 345 -8.24 -17.19 8.22
N ASP A 346 -8.17 -16.46 7.11
CA ASP A 346 -9.03 -15.30 6.86
C ASP A 346 -10.51 -15.70 6.83
N THR A 347 -10.82 -16.82 6.16
CA THR A 347 -12.18 -17.39 6.07
C THR A 347 -12.69 -17.78 7.46
N ASP A 348 -11.94 -18.61 8.19
CA ASP A 348 -12.33 -19.07 9.53
C ASP A 348 -12.52 -17.90 10.51
N ALA A 349 -11.62 -16.91 10.46
CA ALA A 349 -11.70 -15.74 11.32
C ALA A 349 -12.91 -14.86 11.00
N LEU A 350 -13.25 -14.71 9.71
CA LEU A 350 -14.42 -13.96 9.29
C LEU A 350 -15.71 -14.65 9.74
N GLU A 351 -15.83 -15.95 9.52
CA GLU A 351 -17.00 -16.74 9.96
C GLU A 351 -17.22 -16.62 11.47
N ASP A 352 -16.15 -16.76 12.27
CA ASP A 352 -16.22 -16.60 13.72
C ASP A 352 -16.61 -15.17 14.14
N ALA A 353 -16.08 -14.15 13.46
CA ALA A 353 -16.38 -12.76 13.76
C ALA A 353 -17.85 -12.40 13.44
N LEU A 354 -18.39 -12.87 12.31
CA LEU A 354 -19.78 -12.66 11.92
C LEU A 354 -20.74 -13.38 12.88
N ASN A 355 -20.47 -14.65 13.20
CA ASN A 355 -21.21 -15.40 14.21
C ASN A 355 -21.22 -14.70 15.57
N ALA A 356 -20.07 -14.16 15.99
CA ALA A 356 -19.96 -13.39 17.22
C ALA A 356 -20.80 -12.10 17.18
N VAL A 357 -20.80 -11.38 16.05
CA VAL A 357 -21.62 -10.17 15.85
C VAL A 357 -23.10 -10.48 16.05
N GLY A 358 -23.68 -11.43 15.30
CA GLY A 358 -25.12 -11.70 15.42
C GLY A 358 -25.53 -12.34 16.75
N THR A 359 -24.69 -13.21 17.33
CA THR A 359 -24.95 -13.80 18.65
C THR A 359 -24.94 -12.74 19.76
N THR A 360 -23.95 -11.85 19.76
CA THR A 360 -23.86 -10.78 20.78
C THR A 360 -24.90 -9.68 20.56
N ALA A 361 -25.26 -9.39 19.30
CA ALA A 361 -26.38 -8.51 18.94
C ALA A 361 -27.69 -9.04 19.53
N THR A 362 -28.02 -10.31 19.25
CA THR A 362 -29.23 -10.98 19.77
C THR A 362 -29.27 -10.96 21.30
N ALA A 363 -28.15 -11.24 21.96
CA ALA A 363 -28.08 -11.24 23.42
C ALA A 363 -28.33 -9.85 24.01
N TYR A 364 -27.76 -8.80 23.39
CA TYR A 364 -27.90 -7.42 23.83
C TYR A 364 -29.30 -6.85 23.55
N ASP A 365 -29.87 -7.12 22.38
CA ASP A 365 -31.24 -6.69 22.05
C ASP A 365 -32.28 -7.27 23.04
N ALA A 366 -32.07 -8.52 23.49
CA ALA A 366 -32.93 -9.15 24.50
C ALA A 366 -32.82 -8.52 25.91
N ASP A 367 -31.79 -7.71 26.20
CA ASP A 367 -31.57 -7.05 27.49
C ASP A 367 -30.69 -5.79 27.33
N LYS A 368 -31.30 -4.73 26.77
CA LYS A 368 -30.63 -3.47 26.40
C LYS A 368 -30.02 -2.72 27.58
N THR A 369 -30.44 -3.04 28.82
CA THR A 369 -29.93 -2.40 30.04
C THR A 369 -28.61 -3.02 30.53
N ASN A 370 -28.17 -4.13 29.94
CA ASN A 370 -27.04 -4.90 30.42
C ASN A 370 -25.71 -4.43 29.83
N ALA A 371 -24.94 -3.69 30.64
CA ALA A 371 -23.65 -3.15 30.22
C ALA A 371 -22.63 -4.21 29.76
N THR A 372 -22.65 -5.42 30.34
CA THR A 372 -21.76 -6.51 29.92
C THR A 372 -22.08 -6.99 28.53
N LYS A 373 -23.37 -7.15 28.21
CA LYS A 373 -23.82 -7.55 26.86
C LYS A 373 -23.55 -6.46 25.83
N LYS A 374 -23.79 -5.20 26.19
CA LYS A 374 -23.40 -4.04 25.36
C LYS A 374 -21.91 -4.05 25.00
N ALA A 375 -21.06 -4.25 26.01
CA ALA A 375 -19.61 -4.33 25.82
C ALA A 375 -19.19 -5.53 24.98
N ALA A 376 -19.85 -6.68 25.14
CA ALA A 376 -19.60 -7.87 24.32
C ALA A 376 -19.95 -7.63 22.83
N PHE A 377 -21.08 -6.99 22.55
CA PHE A 377 -21.48 -6.65 21.19
C PHE A 377 -20.54 -5.62 20.54
N SER A 378 -20.20 -4.55 21.26
CA SER A 378 -19.20 -3.58 20.79
C SER A 378 -17.84 -4.24 20.51
N LYS A 379 -17.41 -5.18 21.37
CA LYS A 379 -16.20 -5.96 21.16
C LYS A 379 -16.28 -6.85 19.91
N ALA A 380 -17.42 -7.48 19.63
CA ALA A 380 -17.60 -8.30 18.42
C ALA A 380 -17.45 -7.46 17.14
N LEU A 381 -18.05 -6.27 17.09
CA LEU A 381 -17.87 -5.32 15.97
C LEU A 381 -16.41 -4.90 15.81
N GLN A 382 -15.71 -4.63 16.93
CA GLN A 382 -14.28 -4.30 16.90
C GLN A 382 -13.43 -5.49 16.40
N THR A 383 -13.76 -6.72 16.80
CA THR A 383 -13.09 -7.93 16.30
C THR A 383 -13.27 -8.07 14.80
N LEU A 384 -14.48 -7.87 14.27
CA LEU A 384 -14.73 -7.89 12.83
C LEU A 384 -13.89 -6.83 12.10
N ALA A 385 -13.80 -5.60 12.63
CA ALA A 385 -12.95 -4.55 12.08
C ALA A 385 -11.46 -4.94 12.10
N ASN A 386 -11.01 -5.54 13.20
CA ASN A 386 -9.63 -5.94 13.38
C ASN A 386 -9.23 -7.09 12.44
N TYR A 387 -10.10 -8.07 12.23
CA TYR A 387 -9.84 -9.24 11.37
C TYR A 387 -9.88 -8.87 9.89
N THR A 388 -10.73 -7.93 9.50
CA THR A 388 -10.87 -7.48 8.11
C THR A 388 -9.96 -6.29 7.76
N SER A 389 -9.12 -5.81 8.68
CA SER A 389 -8.35 -4.56 8.50
C SER A 389 -7.38 -4.57 7.32
N HIS A 390 -6.86 -5.75 6.96
CA HIS A 390 -5.92 -5.99 5.86
C HIS A 390 -6.61 -6.02 4.48
N GLN A 391 -7.93 -6.18 4.44
CA GLN A 391 -8.69 -6.23 3.20
C GLN A 391 -8.62 -4.90 2.44
N THR A 392 -8.40 -4.96 1.13
CA THR A 392 -8.28 -3.77 0.27
C THR A 392 -9.59 -3.43 -0.42
N VAL A 393 -10.50 -4.41 -0.59
CA VAL A 393 -11.83 -4.20 -1.16
C VAL A 393 -12.74 -3.65 -0.07
N THR A 394 -13.43 -2.55 -0.36
CA THR A 394 -14.23 -1.83 0.64
C THR A 394 -15.40 -2.64 1.19
N THR A 395 -15.98 -3.54 0.40
CA THR A 395 -17.09 -4.42 0.80
C THR A 395 -16.66 -5.53 1.77
N ASP A 396 -15.36 -5.84 1.79
CA ASP A 396 -14.80 -6.94 2.58
C ASP A 396 -14.12 -6.41 3.86
N LYS A 397 -14.03 -5.07 4.00
CA LYS A 397 -13.41 -4.38 5.12
C LYS A 397 -14.43 -3.70 6.00
N PHE A 398 -14.56 -4.15 7.25
CA PHE A 398 -15.39 -3.45 8.23
C PHE A 398 -14.62 -2.30 8.88
N VAL A 399 -15.22 -1.11 8.94
CA VAL A 399 -14.56 0.11 9.44
C VAL A 399 -15.24 0.57 10.72
N MET A 400 -14.60 0.38 11.87
CA MET A 400 -15.20 0.69 13.17
C MET A 400 -15.61 2.16 13.34
N SER A 401 -15.00 3.11 12.60
CA SER A 401 -15.38 4.53 12.67
C SER A 401 -16.77 4.84 12.10
N THR A 402 -17.44 3.89 11.46
CA THR A 402 -18.85 4.03 11.03
C THR A 402 -19.84 3.74 12.17
N ILE A 403 -19.37 3.21 13.30
CA ILE A 403 -20.17 2.90 14.47
C ILE A 403 -20.25 4.11 15.39
N ASP A 404 -21.46 4.59 15.62
CA ASP A 404 -21.77 5.53 16.69
C ASP A 404 -22.17 4.76 17.95
N ASN A 405 -21.38 4.90 19.02
CA ASN A 405 -21.66 4.25 20.30
C ASN A 405 -23.03 4.62 20.90
N ALA A 406 -23.60 5.77 20.53
CA ALA A 406 -24.94 6.16 20.93
C ALA A 406 -26.05 5.31 20.28
N LEU A 407 -25.77 4.67 19.14
CA LEU A 407 -26.70 3.87 18.34
C LEU A 407 -26.51 2.35 18.51
N LEU A 408 -25.71 1.89 19.48
CA LEU A 408 -25.44 0.47 19.66
C LEU A 408 -26.69 -0.39 19.89
N GLU A 409 -27.74 0.16 20.49
CA GLU A 409 -29.01 -0.56 20.66
C GLU A 409 -29.71 -0.78 19.31
N ASP A 410 -29.71 0.23 18.45
CA ASP A 410 -30.32 0.17 17.13
C ASP A 410 -29.52 -0.74 16.19
N TYR A 411 -28.18 -0.67 16.23
CA TYR A 411 -27.33 -1.60 15.50
C TYR A 411 -27.57 -3.05 15.93
N ALA A 412 -27.71 -3.31 17.24
CA ALA A 412 -27.95 -4.66 17.73
C ALA A 412 -29.29 -5.22 17.22
N ASN A 413 -30.33 -4.39 17.15
CA ASN A 413 -31.63 -4.79 16.60
C ASN A 413 -31.51 -5.23 15.12
N VAL A 414 -30.87 -4.42 14.26
CA VAL A 414 -30.76 -4.72 12.82
C VAL A 414 -29.72 -5.80 12.48
N LEU A 415 -28.78 -6.06 13.39
CA LEU A 415 -27.77 -7.11 13.23
C LEU A 415 -28.17 -8.43 13.91
N THR A 416 -29.39 -8.53 14.46
CA THR A 416 -29.95 -9.82 14.87
C THR A 416 -30.08 -10.75 13.66
N GLY A 417 -29.60 -11.97 13.79
CA GLY A 417 -29.64 -12.98 12.71
C GLY A 417 -28.45 -12.97 11.76
N ILE A 418 -27.49 -12.04 11.88
CA ILE A 418 -26.21 -12.15 11.16
C ILE A 418 -25.48 -13.43 11.61
N ASP A 419 -24.98 -14.22 10.68
CA ASP A 419 -24.19 -15.42 10.96
C ASP A 419 -23.05 -15.63 9.93
N SER A 420 -22.38 -16.77 9.98
CA SER A 420 -21.28 -17.11 9.07
C SER A 420 -21.67 -17.24 7.60
N ALA A 421 -22.95 -17.31 7.24
CA ALA A 421 -23.40 -17.30 5.85
C ALA A 421 -23.50 -15.88 5.26
N ASP A 422 -23.51 -14.86 6.10
CA ASP A 422 -23.52 -13.45 5.69
C ASP A 422 -22.11 -12.95 5.34
N THR A 423 -22.03 -11.71 4.88
CA THR A 423 -20.79 -11.04 4.51
C THR A 423 -20.56 -9.76 5.32
N VAL A 424 -19.35 -9.22 5.24
CA VAL A 424 -19.04 -7.88 5.78
C VAL A 424 -19.94 -6.81 5.17
N SER A 425 -20.29 -6.94 3.89
CA SER A 425 -21.19 -6.03 3.20
C SER A 425 -22.58 -6.01 3.83
N ASP A 426 -23.10 -7.15 4.28
CA ASP A 426 -24.42 -7.23 4.93
C ASP A 426 -24.42 -6.47 6.26
N VAL A 427 -23.36 -6.63 7.06
CA VAL A 427 -23.16 -5.84 8.29
C VAL A 427 -23.06 -4.35 7.99
N GLN A 428 -22.29 -3.96 6.96
CA GLN A 428 -22.16 -2.55 6.55
C GLN A 428 -23.51 -1.95 6.12
N ILE A 429 -24.32 -2.69 5.35
CA ILE A 429 -25.65 -2.26 4.92
C ILE A 429 -26.55 -2.02 6.13
N ALA A 430 -26.58 -2.96 7.08
CA ALA A 430 -27.38 -2.84 8.30
C ALA A 430 -26.95 -1.62 9.15
N VAL A 431 -25.64 -1.45 9.38
CA VAL A 431 -25.10 -0.28 10.10
C VAL A 431 -25.43 1.03 9.38
N LYS A 432 -25.26 1.08 8.06
CA LYS A 432 -25.58 2.25 7.26
C LYS A 432 -27.05 2.63 7.38
N SER A 433 -27.95 1.64 7.36
CA SER A 433 -29.39 1.90 7.48
C SER A 433 -29.76 2.61 8.79
N VAL A 434 -29.12 2.25 9.90
CA VAL A 434 -29.31 2.90 11.20
C VAL A 434 -28.73 4.31 11.22
N ASN A 435 -27.54 4.50 10.63
CA ASN A 435 -26.92 5.82 10.53
C ASN A 435 -27.76 6.78 9.67
N ASP A 436 -28.21 6.32 8.51
CA ASP A 436 -29.08 7.09 7.62
C ASP A 436 -30.40 7.44 8.34
N ASN A 437 -30.97 6.50 9.12
CA ASN A 437 -32.18 6.77 9.90
C ASN A 437 -31.96 7.85 10.96
N LYS A 438 -30.82 7.84 11.68
CA LYS A 438 -30.49 8.90 12.64
C LYS A 438 -30.43 10.28 11.99
N GLU A 439 -29.81 10.38 10.81
CA GLU A 439 -29.77 11.64 10.06
C GLU A 439 -31.16 12.10 9.65
N LEU A 440 -32.02 11.16 9.25
CA LEU A 440 -33.41 11.43 8.87
C LEU A 440 -34.23 11.93 10.07
N VAL A 441 -34.13 11.29 11.24
CA VAL A 441 -34.77 11.75 12.49
C VAL A 441 -34.32 13.17 12.85
N ALA A 442 -33.02 13.46 12.73
CA ALA A 442 -32.49 14.81 12.98
C ALA A 442 -33.07 15.84 12.00
N ALA A 443 -33.20 15.49 10.71
CA ALA A 443 -33.82 16.33 9.70
C ALA A 443 -35.29 16.61 10.02
N VAL A 444 -36.08 15.58 10.37
CA VAL A 444 -37.49 15.74 10.76
C VAL A 444 -37.61 16.66 11.97
N LYS A 445 -36.75 16.51 12.99
CA LYS A 445 -36.73 17.43 14.16
C LYS A 445 -36.47 18.88 13.77
N VAL A 446 -35.60 19.13 12.78
CA VAL A 446 -35.38 20.49 12.25
C VAL A 446 -36.61 21.01 11.53
N VAL A 447 -37.27 20.18 10.71
CA VAL A 447 -38.52 20.55 10.02
C VAL A 447 -39.65 20.80 11.02
N ASN A 448 -39.73 20.11 12.14
CA ASN A 448 -40.79 20.33 13.13
C ASN A 448 -40.48 21.45 14.15
N ASN A 449 -39.22 21.81 14.34
CA ASN A 449 -38.84 22.85 15.31
C ASN A 449 -39.27 24.25 14.83
N THR A 450 -40.23 24.86 15.53
CA THR A 450 -40.81 26.19 15.25
C THR A 450 -39.82 27.35 15.28
N THR A 451 -38.59 27.13 15.75
CA THR A 451 -37.50 28.12 15.74
C THR A 451 -36.49 27.93 14.61
N SER A 452 -36.62 26.88 13.81
CA SER A 452 -35.74 26.62 12.67
C SER A 452 -35.92 27.67 11.58
N THR A 453 -34.79 28.16 11.07
CA THR A 453 -34.76 29.09 9.93
C THR A 453 -35.03 28.38 8.60
N ALA A 454 -35.44 29.13 7.57
CA ALA A 454 -35.62 28.61 6.22
C ALA A 454 -34.38 27.90 5.67
N THR A 455 -33.17 28.39 6.00
CA THR A 455 -31.92 27.72 5.59
C THR A 455 -31.73 26.36 6.27
N GLN A 456 -32.05 26.25 7.56
CA GLN A 456 -31.97 24.97 8.28
C GLN A 456 -33.03 23.99 7.78
N VAL A 457 -34.27 24.45 7.59
CA VAL A 457 -35.36 23.63 7.03
C VAL A 457 -35.01 23.17 5.63
N ARG A 458 -34.51 24.04 4.76
CA ARG A 458 -34.04 23.65 3.41
C ARG A 458 -33.02 22.51 3.44
N THR A 459 -32.04 22.58 4.35
CA THR A 459 -31.04 21.50 4.51
C THR A 459 -31.72 20.21 4.93
N ALA A 460 -32.63 20.26 5.91
CA ALA A 460 -33.38 19.09 6.38
C ALA A 460 -34.28 18.49 5.30
N LEU A 461 -35.02 19.31 4.54
CA LEU A 461 -35.83 18.87 3.41
C LEU A 461 -34.96 18.23 2.30
N THR A 462 -33.72 18.70 2.13
CA THR A 462 -32.78 18.05 1.19
C THR A 462 -32.41 16.65 1.65
N THR A 463 -32.13 16.45 2.94
CA THR A 463 -31.88 15.12 3.52
C THR A 463 -33.08 14.19 3.31
N ILE A 464 -34.29 14.67 3.62
CA ILE A 464 -35.54 13.92 3.45
C ILE A 464 -35.78 13.55 1.98
N ALA A 465 -35.69 14.53 1.08
CA ALA A 465 -35.91 14.33 -0.35
C ALA A 465 -34.90 13.32 -0.95
N VAL A 466 -33.64 13.34 -0.52
CA VAL A 466 -32.65 12.34 -0.94
C VAL A 466 -33.01 10.95 -0.44
N ALA A 467 -33.39 10.81 0.84
CA ALA A 467 -33.80 9.53 1.41
C ALA A 467 -35.05 8.95 0.74
N LYS A 468 -35.97 9.81 0.28
CA LYS A 468 -37.21 9.41 -0.42
C LYS A 468 -37.07 9.34 -1.95
N GLY A 469 -35.98 9.83 -2.51
CA GLY A 469 -35.79 9.91 -3.97
C GLY A 469 -36.69 10.95 -4.65
N ASN A 470 -37.08 12.02 -3.93
CA ASN A 470 -37.89 13.11 -4.46
C ASN A 470 -37.08 14.01 -5.42
N ASN A 471 -36.98 13.56 -6.67
CA ASN A 471 -36.23 14.24 -7.72
C ASN A 471 -36.81 15.63 -8.07
N SER A 472 -38.10 15.86 -7.84
CA SER A 472 -38.75 17.15 -8.08
C SER A 472 -38.11 18.23 -7.20
N PHE A 473 -37.94 17.96 -5.90
CA PHE A 473 -37.24 18.86 -4.99
C PHE A 473 -35.73 18.91 -5.26
N ILE A 474 -35.08 17.75 -5.45
CA ILE A 474 -33.62 17.66 -5.63
C ILE A 474 -33.15 18.50 -6.82
N ASN A 475 -33.92 18.55 -7.90
CA ASN A 475 -33.57 19.27 -9.13
C ASN A 475 -33.86 20.78 -9.09
N LEU A 476 -34.48 21.29 -8.02
CA LEU A 476 -34.68 22.73 -7.84
C LEU A 476 -33.35 23.47 -7.63
N SER A 477 -33.32 24.74 -8.06
CA SER A 477 -32.22 25.65 -7.74
C SER A 477 -32.13 25.90 -6.24
N ALA A 478 -30.97 26.36 -5.75
CA ALA A 478 -30.78 26.65 -4.32
C ALA A 478 -31.78 27.69 -3.80
N THR A 479 -32.14 28.69 -4.62
CA THR A 479 -33.18 29.69 -4.31
C THR A 479 -34.55 29.05 -4.27
N ALA A 480 -34.91 28.23 -5.27
CA ALA A 480 -36.22 27.57 -5.29
C ALA A 480 -36.40 26.59 -4.11
N LYS A 481 -35.35 25.87 -3.70
CA LYS A 481 -35.37 25.04 -2.48
C LYS A 481 -35.58 25.87 -1.22
N LEU A 482 -35.02 27.07 -1.16
CA LEU A 482 -35.20 27.97 -0.02
C LEU A 482 -36.64 28.50 0.04
N GLU A 483 -37.22 28.87 -1.11
CA GLU A 483 -38.62 29.29 -1.21
C GLU A 483 -39.58 28.18 -0.80
N VAL A 484 -39.35 26.94 -1.23
CA VAL A 484 -40.14 25.78 -0.76
C VAL A 484 -39.98 25.58 0.75
N ALA A 485 -38.78 25.77 1.30
CA ALA A 485 -38.57 25.67 2.74
C ALA A 485 -39.31 26.74 3.55
N GLU A 486 -39.45 27.96 3.03
CA GLU A 486 -40.27 29.03 3.62
C GLU A 486 -41.75 28.64 3.63
N LEU A 487 -42.25 28.14 2.49
CA LEU A 487 -43.63 27.67 2.39
C LEU A 487 -43.92 26.47 3.31
N VAL A 488 -42.99 25.53 3.45
CA VAL A 488 -43.11 24.41 4.41
C VAL A 488 -43.09 24.91 5.87
N ILE A 489 -42.37 26.00 6.18
CA ILE A 489 -42.43 26.63 7.51
C ILE A 489 -43.82 27.22 7.75
N GLU A 490 -44.39 27.90 6.75
CA GLU A 490 -45.70 28.54 6.83
C GLU A 490 -46.84 27.53 6.94
N ALA A 491 -46.79 26.46 6.15
CA ALA A 491 -47.78 25.37 6.16
C ALA A 491 -47.66 24.44 7.38
N ARG A 492 -46.62 24.60 8.20
CA ARG A 492 -46.34 23.72 9.33
C ARG A 492 -47.47 23.76 10.37
N PRO A 493 -48.01 22.61 10.78
CA PRO A 493 -48.96 22.56 11.88
C PRO A 493 -48.33 23.07 13.20
N THR A 494 -49.15 23.60 14.11
CA THR A 494 -48.68 24.13 15.40
C THR A 494 -47.87 23.12 16.21
N ASP A 495 -48.23 21.83 16.11
CA ASP A 495 -47.57 20.72 16.79
C ASP A 495 -46.51 20.00 15.91
N GLY A 496 -46.22 20.53 14.71
CA GLY A 496 -45.37 19.89 13.69
C GLY A 496 -46.13 18.88 12.82
N PHE A 497 -45.43 18.30 11.83
CA PHE A 497 -45.96 17.34 10.85
C PHE A 497 -46.17 15.92 11.42
N GLU A 498 -46.84 15.80 12.57
CA GLU A 498 -46.92 14.60 13.46
C GLU A 498 -45.72 14.44 14.41
N ALA A 499 -45.98 13.85 15.59
CA ALA A 499 -45.03 13.79 16.69
C ALA A 499 -43.95 12.72 16.45
N VAL A 500 -42.70 13.16 16.29
CA VAL A 500 -41.53 12.27 16.33
C VAL A 500 -41.35 11.79 17.76
N THR A 501 -41.55 10.51 18.03
CA THR A 501 -41.09 9.91 19.29
C THR A 501 -39.57 9.82 19.25
N ASP A 502 -38.88 10.16 20.35
CA ASP A 502 -37.41 10.14 20.43
C ASP A 502 -36.77 8.74 20.24
N SER A 503 -37.56 7.68 20.07
CA SER A 503 -37.07 6.34 19.77
C SER A 503 -36.73 6.19 18.28
N VAL A 504 -35.50 5.81 17.99
CA VAL A 504 -34.96 5.48 16.65
C VAL A 504 -35.54 4.16 16.10
N ASP A 505 -36.71 3.74 16.58
CA ASP A 505 -37.30 2.44 16.30
C ASP A 505 -37.60 2.34 14.78
N PRO A 506 -36.98 1.41 14.03
CA PRO A 506 -36.91 1.47 12.56
C PRO A 506 -38.24 1.38 11.77
N ILE A 507 -39.41 1.42 12.41
CA ILE A 507 -40.67 1.03 11.76
C ILE A 507 -41.83 2.02 11.86
N ASP A 508 -41.81 3.08 12.69
CA ASP A 508 -42.95 4.04 12.75
C ASP A 508 -42.62 5.49 12.32
N ASP A 509 -41.35 5.84 12.06
CA ASP A 509 -40.98 7.17 11.53
C ASP A 509 -41.19 7.32 10.02
N LYS A 510 -41.52 6.23 9.31
CA LYS A 510 -41.81 6.26 7.87
C LYS A 510 -43.02 7.14 7.56
N THR A 511 -43.98 7.22 8.48
CA THR A 511 -45.21 8.01 8.33
C THR A 511 -44.91 9.50 8.32
N VAL A 512 -44.15 10.00 9.30
CA VAL A 512 -43.77 11.42 9.41
C VAL A 512 -42.94 11.88 8.20
N VAL A 513 -41.97 11.05 7.78
CA VAL A 513 -41.15 11.36 6.62
C VAL A 513 -41.98 11.40 5.34
N GLU A 514 -42.97 10.51 5.19
CA GLU A 514 -43.91 10.52 4.06
C GLU A 514 -44.85 11.73 4.07
N VAL A 515 -45.29 12.17 5.24
CA VAL A 515 -46.07 13.41 5.40
C VAL A 515 -45.25 14.60 4.96
N ILE A 516 -44.00 14.74 5.44
CA ILE A 516 -43.13 15.85 5.05
C ILE A 516 -42.78 15.78 3.56
N ASP A 517 -42.53 14.61 3.00
CA ASP A 517 -42.24 14.46 1.57
C ASP A 517 -43.45 14.85 0.69
N SER A 518 -44.66 14.48 1.11
CA SER A 518 -45.90 14.93 0.47
C SER A 518 -46.12 16.44 0.59
N GLU A 519 -45.74 17.01 1.72
CA GLU A 519 -45.77 18.45 1.95
C GLU A 519 -44.77 19.17 1.03
N ILE A 520 -43.57 18.63 0.84
CA ILE A 520 -42.60 19.16 -0.12
C ILE A 520 -43.22 19.25 -1.51
N ASP A 521 -43.87 18.19 -1.99
CA ASP A 521 -44.51 18.18 -3.31
C ASP A 521 -45.65 19.19 -3.42
N THR A 522 -46.44 19.34 -2.35
CA THR A 522 -47.51 20.34 -2.25
C THR A 522 -46.92 21.75 -2.35
N GLN A 523 -45.88 22.04 -1.58
CA GLN A 523 -45.25 23.37 -1.57
C GLN A 523 -44.44 23.67 -2.84
N ILE A 524 -43.98 22.66 -3.58
CA ILE A 524 -43.45 22.86 -4.94
C ILE A 524 -44.56 23.33 -5.88
N GLN A 525 -45.75 22.72 -5.82
CA GLN A 525 -46.88 23.11 -6.66
C GLN A 525 -47.42 24.49 -6.28
N ASP A 526 -47.56 24.78 -4.99
CA ASP A 526 -48.00 26.09 -4.50
C ASP A 526 -47.01 27.19 -4.90
N ARG A 527 -45.71 26.93 -4.76
CA ARG A 527 -44.66 27.82 -5.28
C ARG A 527 -44.83 28.09 -6.77
N GLN A 528 -45.00 27.05 -7.58
CA GLN A 528 -45.15 27.21 -9.03
C GLN A 528 -46.44 27.97 -9.36
N LYS A 529 -47.53 27.68 -8.66
CA LYS A 529 -48.81 28.37 -8.83
C LYS A 529 -48.69 29.86 -8.53
N LEU A 530 -48.03 30.25 -7.44
CA LEU A 530 -47.80 31.65 -7.09
C LEU A 530 -46.99 32.39 -8.18
N ILE A 531 -46.00 31.72 -8.77
CA ILE A 531 -45.24 32.27 -9.90
C ILE A 531 -46.12 32.41 -11.14
N ASP A 532 -46.89 31.37 -11.47
CA ASP A 532 -47.76 31.35 -12.64
C ASP A 532 -48.88 32.40 -12.54
N ASP A 533 -49.49 32.57 -11.36
CA ASP A 533 -50.52 33.58 -11.11
C ASP A 533 -49.98 35.00 -11.35
N VAL A 534 -48.74 35.29 -10.92
CA VAL A 534 -48.07 36.58 -11.16
C VAL A 534 -47.69 36.74 -12.62
N ASN A 535 -47.16 35.71 -13.28
CA ASN A 535 -46.85 35.77 -14.70
C ASN A 535 -48.11 35.93 -15.57
N ALA A 536 -49.27 35.48 -15.09
CA ALA A 536 -50.53 35.60 -15.81
C ALA A 536 -51.15 37.01 -15.79
N VAL A 537 -50.71 37.91 -14.89
CA VAL A 537 -51.37 39.24 -14.74
C VAL A 537 -51.25 40.13 -15.98
N ASN A 538 -50.19 39.97 -16.78
CA ASN A 538 -50.02 40.69 -18.05
C ASN A 538 -50.47 39.87 -19.27
N GLY A 539 -50.79 38.59 -19.09
CA GLY A 539 -51.05 37.64 -20.17
C GLY A 539 -49.86 37.48 -21.13
N THR A 540 -50.03 36.78 -22.24
CA THR A 540 -48.97 36.67 -23.27
C THR A 540 -48.87 37.93 -24.16
N ASP A 541 -49.59 39.00 -23.84
CA ASP A 541 -49.79 40.18 -24.68
C ASP A 541 -49.47 41.46 -23.90
N LEU A 542 -48.33 42.06 -24.20
CA LEU A 542 -47.87 43.36 -23.66
C LEU A 542 -48.84 44.53 -23.92
N THR A 543 -49.95 44.32 -24.64
CA THR A 543 -51.03 45.28 -24.81
C THR A 543 -52.19 45.08 -23.82
N ALA A 544 -52.06 44.14 -22.87
CA ALA A 544 -53.04 43.95 -21.81
C ALA A 544 -53.28 45.26 -21.05
N THR A 545 -54.56 45.56 -20.81
CA THR A 545 -54.94 46.74 -20.03
C THR A 545 -54.81 46.38 -18.56
N PHE A 546 -54.17 47.26 -17.78
CA PHE A 546 -54.07 47.10 -16.33
C PHE A 546 -55.43 46.83 -15.70
N ASP A 547 -55.52 45.70 -15.00
CA ASP A 547 -56.67 45.30 -14.19
C ASP A 547 -56.23 45.18 -12.74
N PHE A 548 -56.61 46.20 -11.94
CA PHE A 548 -56.21 46.29 -10.54
C PHE A 548 -56.63 45.04 -9.75
N ASP A 549 -57.83 44.50 -9.96
CA ASP A 549 -58.33 43.39 -9.15
C ASP A 549 -57.53 42.11 -9.41
N THR A 550 -57.15 41.88 -10.67
CA THR A 550 -56.32 40.72 -11.06
C THR A 550 -54.90 40.84 -10.51
N VAL A 551 -54.27 42.01 -10.65
CA VAL A 551 -52.90 42.25 -10.13
C VAL A 551 -52.89 42.19 -8.60
N ASP A 552 -53.84 42.85 -7.94
CA ASP A 552 -53.93 42.87 -6.48
C ASP A 552 -54.12 41.47 -5.90
N ALA A 553 -54.96 40.63 -6.53
CA ALA A 553 -55.15 39.25 -6.11
C ALA A 553 -53.86 38.43 -6.19
N ALA A 554 -53.12 38.52 -7.29
CA ALA A 554 -51.84 37.80 -7.47
C ALA A 554 -50.76 38.28 -6.48
N LEU A 555 -50.62 39.59 -6.29
CA LEU A 555 -49.62 40.15 -5.35
C LEU A 555 -49.98 39.88 -3.88
N THR A 556 -51.27 39.94 -3.54
CA THR A 556 -51.75 39.61 -2.18
C THR A 556 -51.51 38.14 -1.84
N ALA A 557 -51.66 37.23 -2.82
CA ALA A 557 -51.46 35.79 -2.63
C ALA A 557 -50.01 35.40 -2.26
N LEU A 558 -49.02 36.27 -2.51
CA LEU A 558 -47.61 36.05 -2.16
C LEU A 558 -47.30 36.28 -0.66
N ASP A 559 -48.30 36.72 0.10
CA ASP A 559 -48.21 37.19 1.48
C ASP A 559 -47.01 38.12 1.76
N HIS A 560 -46.75 39.05 0.84
CA HIS A 560 -45.65 40.00 1.02
C HIS A 560 -46.05 41.12 1.99
N GLU A 561 -45.50 41.09 3.21
CA GLU A 561 -45.85 42.02 4.31
C GLU A 561 -45.85 43.49 3.86
N GLY A 562 -44.82 43.91 3.09
CA GLY A 562 -44.69 45.27 2.60
C GLY A 562 -45.88 45.72 1.73
N TYR A 563 -46.37 44.83 0.85
CA TYR A 563 -47.51 45.10 -0.02
C TYR A 563 -48.83 45.00 0.76
N ASN A 564 -48.98 43.96 1.58
CA ASN A 564 -50.19 43.71 2.36
C ASN A 564 -50.45 44.78 3.44
N ALA A 565 -49.41 45.49 3.89
CA ALA A 565 -49.53 46.62 4.79
C ALA A 565 -50.01 47.92 4.10
N LEU A 566 -49.95 48.01 2.77
CA LEU A 566 -50.39 49.20 2.04
C LEU A 566 -51.91 49.37 2.10
N THR A 567 -52.35 50.63 2.28
CA THR A 567 -53.77 50.99 2.33
C THR A 567 -54.23 51.67 1.05
N GLY A 568 -55.41 51.29 0.54
CA GLY A 568 -56.15 52.04 -0.48
C GLY A 568 -55.32 52.46 -1.70
N LEU A 569 -55.19 53.78 -1.91
CA LEU A 569 -54.50 54.36 -3.07
C LEU A 569 -53.02 53.96 -3.17
N ALA A 570 -52.32 53.78 -2.04
CA ALA A 570 -50.92 53.36 -2.08
C ALA A 570 -50.77 51.95 -2.66
N ARG A 571 -51.71 51.06 -2.34
CA ARG A 571 -51.74 49.71 -2.90
C ARG A 571 -52.03 49.72 -4.40
N ILE A 572 -53.00 50.54 -4.85
CA ILE A 572 -53.30 50.72 -6.28
C ILE A 572 -52.07 51.24 -7.04
N ASN A 573 -51.38 52.24 -6.50
CA ASN A 573 -50.18 52.80 -7.13
C ASN A 573 -49.05 51.77 -7.20
N ALA A 574 -48.83 50.99 -6.14
CA ALA A 574 -47.83 49.93 -6.13
C ALA A 574 -48.17 48.81 -7.13
N ALA A 575 -49.44 48.40 -7.22
CA ALA A 575 -49.90 47.40 -8.20
C ALA A 575 -49.71 47.88 -9.65
N GLN A 576 -50.08 49.14 -9.95
CA GLN A 576 -49.85 49.74 -11.27
C GLN A 576 -48.36 49.84 -11.58
N SER A 577 -47.55 50.31 -10.62
CA SER A 577 -46.10 50.43 -10.80
C SER A 577 -45.46 49.05 -11.01
N PHE A 578 -45.89 48.02 -10.29
CA PHE A 578 -45.41 46.66 -10.52
C PHE A 578 -45.76 46.18 -11.93
N PHE A 579 -47.02 46.32 -12.35
CA PHE A 579 -47.50 45.94 -13.68
C PHE A 579 -46.73 46.64 -14.80
N ASP A 580 -46.54 47.96 -14.70
CA ASP A 580 -45.83 48.77 -15.70
C ASP A 580 -44.33 48.44 -15.79
N ASN A 581 -43.75 47.87 -14.72
CA ASN A 581 -42.32 47.57 -14.62
C ASN A 581 -41.99 46.07 -14.62
N MET A 582 -42.94 45.19 -14.99
CA MET A 582 -42.64 43.77 -15.14
C MET A 582 -41.46 43.53 -16.10
N PRO A 583 -40.61 42.53 -15.83
CA PRO A 583 -39.38 42.33 -16.58
C PRO A 583 -39.66 41.99 -18.05
N THR A 584 -38.99 42.70 -18.95
CA THR A 584 -39.08 42.48 -20.39
C THR A 584 -37.69 42.27 -21.00
N ARG A 585 -37.64 41.61 -22.17
CA ARG A 585 -36.45 41.53 -23.01
C ARG A 585 -36.79 41.89 -24.46
N THR A 586 -35.84 42.49 -25.15
CA THR A 586 -35.94 42.75 -26.59
C THR A 586 -35.31 41.59 -27.36
N LEU A 587 -36.11 40.92 -28.19
CA LEU A 587 -35.65 39.89 -29.11
C LEU A 587 -34.82 40.50 -30.26
N ASN A 588 -34.05 39.68 -30.97
CA ASN A 588 -33.18 40.13 -32.06
C ASN A 588 -33.91 40.84 -33.22
N ASN A 589 -35.23 40.64 -33.35
CA ASN A 589 -36.08 41.31 -34.32
C ASN A 589 -36.66 42.66 -33.83
N GLY A 590 -36.25 43.14 -32.65
CA GLY A 590 -36.73 44.37 -32.03
C GLY A 590 -38.06 44.23 -31.27
N THR A 591 -38.68 43.04 -31.25
CA THR A 591 -39.89 42.78 -30.47
C THR A 591 -39.54 42.70 -28.99
N VAL A 592 -40.20 43.52 -28.18
CA VAL A 592 -40.15 43.38 -26.72
C VAL A 592 -41.09 42.23 -26.34
N VAL A 593 -40.61 41.32 -25.50
CA VAL A 593 -41.41 40.23 -24.92
C VAL A 593 -41.19 40.23 -23.42
N GLU A 594 -42.17 39.73 -22.67
CA GLU A 594 -42.00 39.53 -21.24
C GLU A 594 -40.96 38.45 -20.93
N VAL A 595 -40.33 38.61 -19.78
CA VAL A 595 -39.51 37.59 -19.16
C VAL A 595 -40.32 37.08 -17.98
N GLU A 596 -40.79 35.84 -18.06
CA GLU A 596 -41.48 35.21 -16.94
C GLU A 596 -40.57 35.17 -15.71
N TYR A 597 -41.15 35.49 -14.56
CA TYR A 597 -40.49 35.23 -13.29
C TYR A 597 -40.32 33.72 -13.11
N THR A 598 -39.18 33.33 -12.53
CA THR A 598 -38.85 31.92 -12.24
C THR A 598 -38.70 31.65 -10.73
N THR A 599 -38.82 32.69 -9.91
CA THR A 599 -38.60 32.66 -8.44
C THR A 599 -39.50 33.68 -7.74
N LEU A 600 -40.04 33.32 -6.58
CA LEU A 600 -40.80 34.24 -5.72
C LEU A 600 -39.93 35.41 -5.23
N THR A 601 -38.64 35.18 -5.02
CA THR A 601 -37.67 36.19 -4.59
C THR A 601 -37.58 37.35 -5.57
N ALA A 602 -37.52 37.07 -6.88
CA ALA A 602 -37.49 38.10 -7.91
C ALA A 602 -38.80 38.90 -7.95
N ILE A 603 -39.94 38.22 -7.81
CA ILE A 603 -41.26 38.88 -7.75
C ILE A 603 -41.32 39.82 -6.55
N LYS A 604 -40.99 39.34 -5.34
CA LYS A 604 -40.99 40.15 -4.12
C LYS A 604 -40.05 41.36 -4.21
N ALA A 605 -38.87 41.19 -4.83
CA ALA A 605 -37.94 42.30 -5.05
C ALA A 605 -38.49 43.38 -6.00
N ASP A 606 -39.25 43.00 -7.02
CA ASP A 606 -39.88 43.95 -7.93
C ASP A 606 -41.13 44.59 -7.32
N ILE A 607 -41.85 43.89 -6.44
CA ILE A 607 -42.87 44.49 -5.57
C ILE A 607 -42.22 45.58 -4.70
N ASP A 608 -41.12 45.30 -4.01
CA ASP A 608 -40.44 46.29 -3.16
C ASP A 608 -40.00 47.54 -3.93
N LYS A 609 -39.54 47.37 -5.18
CA LYS A 609 -39.23 48.50 -6.07
C LYS A 609 -40.48 49.30 -6.43
N ALA A 610 -41.58 48.62 -6.71
CA ALA A 610 -42.85 49.27 -7.04
C ALA A 610 -43.45 50.04 -5.85
N ILE A 611 -43.26 49.54 -4.62
CA ILE A 611 -43.65 50.23 -3.39
C ILE A 611 -42.82 51.51 -3.16
N ALA A 612 -41.57 51.53 -3.61
CA ALA A 612 -40.65 52.65 -3.40
C ALA A 612 -40.83 53.83 -4.39
N GLN A 613 -41.60 53.63 -5.46
CA GLN A 613 -41.91 54.66 -6.47
C GLN A 613 -43.13 55.49 -6.08
#